data_AF-A0A352B4X1-F1
#
_entry.id   AF-A0A352B4X1-F1
#
_cell.length_a   1.000
_cell.length_b   1.000
_cell.length_c   1.000
_cell.angle_alpha   90.00
_cell.angle_beta   90.00
_cell.angle_gamma   90.00
#
_symmetry.space_group_name_H-M   'P 1'
#
loop_
_entity.id
_entity.type
_entity.pdbx_description
1 polymer ?
#
loop_
_entity_poly.entity_id
_entity_poly.type
_entity_poly.pdbx_seq_one_letter_code
_entity_poly.pdbx_strand_id
1 'polypeptide(L)'
;MQSAASAATGFLRSLQAAAANPEVATVHLTVTPAVANYILNEHRPALIELERRRAIEIHVDADPLLLSHQSRIEITKVEKGSDEPVQEVAT
;
A
#
# COMPACT_ATOMS: atom_id res chain seq x y z
N MET A 1 -3.72 -15.33 -18.87
CA MET A 1 -4.36 -14.13 -18.31
C MET A 1 -4.12 -14.16 -16.81
N GLN A 2 -3.42 -13.18 -16.23
CA GLN A 2 -3.40 -13.04 -14.77
C GLN A 2 -4.77 -12.47 -14.35
N SER A 3 -5.48 -13.16 -13.48
CA SER A 3 -6.71 -12.66 -12.88
C SER A 3 -6.39 -11.61 -11.81
N ALA A 4 -7.30 -10.67 -11.57
CA ALA A 4 -7.13 -9.64 -10.54
C ALA A 4 -6.78 -10.22 -9.15
N ALA A 5 -7.37 -11.38 -8.81
CA ALA A 5 -7.07 -12.11 -7.57
C ALA A 5 -5.63 -12.65 -7.50
N SER A 6 -5.07 -13.12 -8.63
CA SER A 6 -3.68 -13.60 -8.68
C SER A 6 -2.69 -12.44 -8.52
N ALA A 7 -2.98 -11.30 -9.15
CA ALA A 7 -2.19 -10.08 -8.98
C ALA A 7 -2.25 -9.58 -7.52
N ALA A 8 -3.46 -9.50 -6.94
CA ALA A 8 -3.67 -9.13 -5.54
C ALA A 8 -2.88 -10.01 -4.57
N THR A 9 -2.90 -11.34 -4.76
CA THR A 9 -2.15 -12.27 -3.91
C THR A 9 -0.63 -12.05 -4.02
N GLY A 10 -0.13 -11.79 -5.23
CA GLY A 10 1.27 -11.45 -5.45
C GLY A 10 1.66 -10.15 -4.72
N PHE A 11 0.80 -9.14 -4.74
CA PHE A 11 1.04 -7.89 -4.01
C PHE A 11 1.04 -8.07 -2.50
N LEU A 12 0.08 -8.82 -1.96
CA LEU A 12 0.04 -9.11 -0.52
C LEU A 12 1.31 -9.81 -0.06
N ARG A 13 1.87 -10.73 -0.87
CA ARG A 13 3.15 -11.38 -0.61
C ARG A 13 4.31 -10.38 -0.61
N SER A 14 4.40 -9.54 -1.64
CA SER A 14 5.44 -8.50 -1.74
C SER A 14 5.35 -7.49 -0.59
N LEU A 15 4.13 -7.13 -0.21
CA LEU A 15 3.86 -6.19 0.88
C LEU A 15 4.20 -6.82 2.24
N GLN A 16 3.91 -8.10 2.47
CA GLN A 16 4.37 -8.82 3.66
C GLN A 16 5.90 -8.94 3.72
N ALA A 17 6.56 -9.17 2.58
CA ALA A 17 8.02 -9.20 2.51
C ALA A 17 8.63 -7.81 2.76
N ALA A 18 8.03 -6.74 2.22
CA ALA A 18 8.44 -5.37 2.51
C ALA A 18 8.25 -5.03 4.00
N ALA A 19 7.07 -5.33 4.54
CA ALA A 19 6.69 -5.13 5.94
C ALA A 19 7.49 -5.98 6.95
N ALA A 20 8.24 -6.98 6.48
CA ALA A 20 9.19 -7.70 7.32
C ALA A 20 10.41 -6.85 7.67
N ASN A 21 10.72 -5.83 6.86
CA ASN A 21 11.81 -4.90 7.12
C ASN A 21 11.33 -3.82 8.11
N PRO A 22 11.97 -3.68 9.29
CA PRO A 22 11.57 -2.69 10.29
C PRO A 22 11.85 -1.25 9.86
N GLU A 23 12.58 -1.06 8.77
CA GLU A 23 12.84 0.26 8.18
C GLU A 23 11.69 0.77 7.31
N VAL A 24 10.64 -0.02 7.07
CA VAL A 24 9.50 0.43 6.24
C VAL A 24 8.50 1.18 7.11
N ALA A 25 8.17 2.41 6.71
CA ALA A 25 7.17 3.24 7.38
C ALA A 25 5.82 3.14 6.68
N THR A 26 5.83 3.34 5.36
CA THR A 26 4.62 3.50 4.56
C THR A 26 4.76 2.74 3.25
N VAL A 27 3.69 2.08 2.83
CA VAL A 27 3.62 1.39 1.54
C VAL A 27 2.45 1.96 0.75
N HIS A 28 2.75 2.60 -0.38
CA HIS A 28 1.76 3.05 -1.36
C HIS A 28 1.66 2.04 -2.49
N LEU A 29 0.47 1.51 -2.69
CA LEU A 29 0.15 0.54 -3.73
C LEU A 29 -0.84 1.18 -4.69
N THR A 30 -0.40 1.47 -5.91
CA THR A 30 -1.27 1.93 -6.99
C THR A 30 -1.55 0.76 -7.94
N VAL A 31 -2.81 0.37 -8.05
CA VAL A 31 -3.27 -0.75 -8.88
C VAL A 31 -4.48 -0.35 -9.70
N THR A 32 -4.89 -1.20 -10.63
CA THR A 32 -6.14 -0.95 -11.37
C THR A 32 -7.36 -0.97 -10.44
N PRO A 33 -8.46 -0.26 -10.78
CA PRO A 33 -9.65 -0.19 -9.94
C PRO A 33 -10.26 -1.56 -9.61
N ALA A 34 -10.21 -2.51 -10.55
CA ALA A 34 -10.69 -3.87 -10.32
C ALA A 34 -9.87 -4.60 -9.24
N VAL A 35 -8.56 -4.41 -9.21
CA VAL A 35 -7.65 -5.00 -8.21
C VAL A 35 -7.78 -4.28 -6.87
N ALA A 36 -7.84 -2.94 -6.87
CA ALA A 36 -8.06 -2.16 -5.64
C ALA A 36 -9.37 -2.57 -4.95
N ASN A 37 -10.45 -2.66 -5.72
CA ASN A 37 -11.75 -3.08 -5.21
C ASN A 37 -11.69 -4.51 -4.65
N TYR A 38 -11.00 -5.42 -5.34
CA TYR A 38 -10.81 -6.79 -4.83
C TYR A 38 -10.05 -6.82 -3.49
N ILE A 39 -8.92 -6.11 -3.41
CA ILE A 39 -8.08 -6.04 -2.21
C ILE A 39 -8.85 -5.41 -1.03
N LEU A 40 -9.49 -4.27 -1.26
CA LEU A 40 -10.19 -3.50 -0.23
C LEU A 40 -11.50 -4.14 0.23
N ASN A 41 -12.07 -5.10 -0.50
CA ASN A 41 -13.25 -5.84 -0.07
C ASN A 41 -12.87 -7.21 0.52
N GLU A 42 -12.05 -8.00 -0.18
CA GLU A 42 -11.76 -9.39 0.23
C GLU A 42 -10.61 -9.48 1.24
N HIS A 43 -9.62 -8.58 1.16
CA HIS A 43 -8.37 -8.65 1.94
C HIS A 43 -8.17 -7.50 2.94
N ARG A 44 -9.16 -6.62 3.09
CA ARG A 44 -9.16 -5.53 4.08
C ARG A 44 -8.76 -5.95 5.50
N PRO A 45 -9.30 -7.03 6.10
CA PRO A 45 -8.92 -7.41 7.45
C PRO A 45 -7.44 -7.84 7.56
N ALA A 46 -6.89 -8.42 6.50
CA ALA A 46 -5.48 -8.82 6.47
C ALA A 46 -4.54 -7.61 6.38
N LEU A 47 -4.94 -6.56 5.67
CA LEU A 47 -4.18 -5.29 5.60
C LEU A 47 -4.15 -4.61 6.97
N ILE A 48 -5.31 -4.44 7.61
CA ILE A 48 -5.43 -3.79 8.93
C ILE A 48 -4.60 -4.52 9.98
N GLU A 49 -4.65 -5.85 9.98
CA GLU A 49 -3.87 -6.65 10.92
C GLU A 49 -2.35 -6.49 10.67
N LEU A 50 -1.93 -6.33 9.41
CA LEU A 50 -0.54 -6.11 9.07
C LEU A 50 -0.06 -4.71 9.50
N GLU A 51 -0.86 -3.66 9.23
CA GLU A 51 -0.61 -2.29 9.70
C GLU A 51 -0.45 -2.28 11.21
N ARG A 52 -1.37 -2.92 11.93
CA ARG A 52 -1.36 -2.97 13.39
C ARG A 52 -0.16 -3.74 13.95
N ARG A 53 0.18 -4.89 13.36
CA ARG A 53 1.29 -5.74 13.85
C ARG A 53 2.67 -5.15 13.55
N ARG A 54 2.80 -4.40 12.47
CA ARG A 54 4.10 -3.86 12.02
C ARG A 54 4.24 -2.36 12.23
N ALA A 55 3.20 -1.68 12.70
CA ALA A 55 3.15 -0.23 12.85
C ALA A 55 3.55 0.50 11.55
N ILE A 56 3.06 -0.02 10.42
CA ILE A 56 3.25 0.58 9.10
C ILE A 56 1.92 1.10 8.58
N GLU A 57 1.98 2.03 7.65
CA GLU A 57 0.81 2.60 6.98
C GLU A 57 0.69 2.04 5.55
N ILE A 58 -0.49 1.52 5.17
CA ILE A 58 -0.74 0.96 3.85
C ILE A 58 -1.78 1.79 3.12
N HIS A 59 -1.36 2.45 2.04
CA HIS A 59 -2.24 3.17 1.13
C HIS A 59 -2.48 2.33 -0.12
N VAL A 60 -3.75 2.10 -0.45
CA VAL A 60 -4.15 1.42 -1.69
C VAL A 60 -4.90 2.41 -2.56
N ASP A 61 -4.28 2.80 -3.67
CA ASP A 61 -4.83 3.75 -4.62
C ASP A 61 -5.22 3.06 -5.93
N ALA A 62 -6.28 3.56 -6.56
CA ALA A 62 -6.88 2.98 -7.75
C ALA A 62 -6.66 3.90 -8.94
N ASP A 63 -5.76 3.52 -9.84
CA ASP A 63 -5.48 4.31 -11.04
C ASP A 63 -6.13 3.65 -12.28
N PRO A 64 -7.16 4.28 -12.88
CA PRO A 64 -7.82 3.77 -14.07
C PRO A 64 -6.96 3.85 -15.34
N LEU A 65 -5.85 4.59 -15.32
CA LEU A 65 -4.90 4.67 -16.42
C LEU A 65 -3.94 3.47 -16.45
N LEU A 66 -3.83 2.71 -15.35
CA LEU A 66 -3.04 1.49 -15.30
C LEU A 66 -3.74 0.36 -16.07
N LEU A 67 -2.94 -0.38 -16.86
CA LEU A 67 -3.40 -1.61 -17.49
C LEU A 67 -3.53 -2.72 -16.44
N SER A 68 -4.35 -3.74 -16.72
CA SER A 68 -4.67 -4.84 -15.77
C SER A 68 -3.45 -5.62 -15.24
N HIS A 69 -2.31 -5.49 -15.92
CA HIS A 69 -1.04 -6.14 -15.58
C HIS A 69 0.01 -5.15 -15.02
N GLN A 70 -0.34 -3.87 -14.92
CA GLN A 70 0.53 -2.83 -14.38
C GLN A 70 0.13 -2.49 -12.94
N SER A 71 1.14 -2.24 -12.14
CA SER A 71 1.02 -1.89 -10.73
C SER A 71 2.26 -1.09 -10.34
N ARG A 72 2.08 -0.11 -9.47
CA ARG A 72 3.17 0.66 -8.88
C ARG A 72 3.17 0.42 -7.38
N ILE A 73 4.35 0.15 -6.83
CA ILE A 73 4.56 0.00 -5.40
C ILE A 73 5.65 0.96 -5.01
N GLU A 74 5.33 1.86 -4.10
CA GLU A 74 6.25 2.84 -3.54
C GLU A 74 6.39 2.54 -2.05
N ILE A 75 7.61 2.27 -1.62
CA ILE A 75 7.92 1.92 -0.23
C ILE A 75 8.71 3.07 0.35
N THR A 76 8.10 3.76 1.31
CA THR A 76 8.75 4.82 2.07
C THR A 76 9.33 4.22 3.34
N LYS A 77 10.62 4.49 3.57
CA LYS A 77 11.31 4.05 4.77
C LYS A 77 11.10 5.03 5.92
N VAL A 78 11.20 4.54 7.15
CA VAL A 78 11.23 5.38 8.35
C VAL A 78 12.53 6.19 8.31
N GLU A 79 12.48 7.41 7.79
CA GLU A 79 13.54 8.38 8.02
C GLU A 79 13.49 8.73 9.52
N LYS A 80 14.56 8.39 10.25
CA LYS A 80 14.73 8.89 11.62
C LYS A 80 14.97 10.41 11.55
N GLY A 81 13.91 11.19 11.72
CA GLY A 81 13.89 12.66 11.68
C GLY A 81 13.60 13.15 10.26
N SER A 82 12.57 13.94 9.99
CA SER A 82 12.26 15.18 10.72
C SER A 82 10.78 15.36 11.03
N ASP A 83 10.57 15.86 12.24
CA ASP A 83 9.47 16.71 12.66
C ASP A 83 9.30 17.87 11.67
N GLU A 84 8.11 18.02 11.09
CA GLU A 84 7.54 19.32 10.75
C GLU A 84 6.01 19.22 10.78
N PRO A 85 5.35 19.65 11.88
CA PRO A 85 3.93 19.92 11.89
C PRO A 85 3.63 21.31 11.30
N VAL A 86 2.35 21.51 10.96
CA VAL A 86 1.61 22.76 10.66
C VAL A 86 1.89 23.48 9.34
N GLN A 87 1.03 23.23 8.34
CA GLN A 87 0.61 24.31 7.44
C GLN A 87 -0.42 25.19 8.17
N GLU A 88 0.09 26.18 8.92
CA GLU A 88 -0.66 27.39 9.22
C GLU A 88 -0.64 28.27 7.96
N VAL A 89 -1.78 28.40 7.27
CA VAL A 89 -2.01 29.51 6.34
C VAL A 89 -2.96 30.48 7.01
N ALA A 90 -2.36 31.52 7.60
CA ALA A 90 -3.01 32.78 7.90
C ALA A 90 -2.57 33.80 6.84
N THR A 91 -3.49 34.28 6.00
CA THR A 91 -3.72 35.70 5.67
C THR A 91 -4.91 35.83 4.73
#